data_AF-X0QLZ9-F1
#
_entry.id   AF-X0QLZ9-F1
#
_cell.length_a   1.000
_cell.length_b   1.000
_cell.length_c   1.000
_cell.angle_alpha   90.00
_cell.angle_beta   90.00
_cell.angle_gamma   90.00
#
_symmetry.space_group_name_H-M   'P 1'
#
loop_
_entity.id
_entity.type
_entity.pdbx_description
1 polymer ?
#
loop_
_entity_poly.entity_id
_entity_poly.type
_entity_poly.pdbx_seq_one_letter_code
_entity_poly.pdbx_strand_id
1 'polypeptide(L)'
;MLAAIAASAVDGDAAAAVMMGSQTASMNSSMAFSRSNEREADRVGMQIMTQAGYDPRAMPRFFATMNQQSQLNQVENQFLPSFVRSHPLSNERLSESQSRAQQYPALSLSQQQRHQALFDLLYWRVQVTGKHASEVTLTTAAKNSLGAKLALMHWYGEQQRFTDANKVLAEINALSSTQRQSLEPLLSITHSQLLSEQGKMQQTVDVLESQQRLYPERRDLRLYLAEALTNSNQPIKAQALLKPLTEQQPSDRYAWQSLQLANEKLAKTTTSPQLANIATINALRYRSYDQLWNGRYESALTSLTQAKQLTENLQTTEQANSARPLLANINAELKAIKTAKDFKP
;
A
#
# COMPACT_ATOMS: atom_id res chain seq x y z
N MET A 1 9.37 6.60 -1.49
CA MET A 1 9.11 7.08 -2.86
C MET A 1 8.33 6.06 -3.70
N LEU A 2 7.00 5.98 -3.50
CA LEU A 2 6.09 5.31 -4.44
C LEU A 2 5.45 6.41 -5.30
N ALA A 3 5.85 6.45 -6.57
CA ALA A 3 5.38 7.29 -7.68
C ALA A 3 4.46 8.48 -7.33
N ALA A 4 5.08 9.66 -7.15
CA ALA A 4 4.47 10.92 -7.54
C ALA A 4 4.47 11.04 -9.08
N ILE A 5 3.58 11.90 -9.63
CA ILE A 5 3.30 12.25 -11.04
C ILE A 5 2.00 11.56 -11.54
N ALA A 6 0.93 12.23 -11.99
CA ALA A 6 0.67 13.65 -12.28
C ALA A 6 -0.82 13.95 -12.12
N ALA A 7 -1.14 15.11 -11.53
CA ALA A 7 -2.42 15.79 -11.70
C ALA A 7 -2.16 17.06 -12.51
N SER A 8 -2.52 17.05 -13.78
CA SER A 8 -2.58 18.27 -14.60
C SER A 8 -3.46 18.03 -15.83
N ALA A 9 -4.73 18.41 -15.71
CA ALA A 9 -5.55 18.90 -16.83
C ALA A 9 -6.77 19.59 -16.23
N VAL A 10 -6.74 20.92 -16.19
CA VAL A 10 -7.93 21.76 -16.11
C VAL A 10 -8.15 22.27 -17.52
N ASP A 11 -9.32 21.99 -18.10
CA ASP A 11 -10.12 23.02 -18.75
C ASP A 11 -11.54 22.53 -19.07
N GLY A 12 -12.52 23.42 -18.85
CA GLY A 12 -13.90 23.30 -19.35
C GLY A 12 -15.00 22.92 -18.35
N ASP A 13 -14.70 22.16 -17.29
CA ASP A 13 -15.74 21.45 -16.51
C ASP A 13 -16.09 22.05 -15.14
N ALA A 14 -15.51 23.20 -14.77
CA ALA A 14 -15.64 23.75 -13.42
C ALA A 14 -17.09 24.09 -13.02
N ALA A 15 -17.92 24.55 -13.97
CA ALA A 15 -19.33 24.88 -13.70
C ALA A 15 -20.23 23.63 -13.58
N ALA A 16 -19.99 22.60 -14.38
CA ALA A 16 -20.70 21.31 -14.29
C ALA A 16 -20.27 20.50 -13.06
N ALA A 17 -18.98 20.56 -12.69
CA ALA A 17 -18.44 19.98 -11.47
C ALA A 17 -19.01 20.63 -10.20
N VAL A 18 -19.28 21.94 -10.21
CA VAL A 18 -19.92 22.64 -9.07
C VAL A 18 -21.39 22.25 -8.91
N MET A 19 -22.13 22.08 -10.01
CA MET A 19 -23.54 21.62 -9.94
C MET A 19 -23.69 20.14 -9.59
N MET A 20 -22.79 19.25 -10.06
CA MET A 20 -22.74 17.85 -9.58
C MET A 20 -22.24 17.75 -8.14
N GLY A 21 -21.34 18.65 -7.73
CA GLY A 21 -20.84 18.72 -6.35
C GLY A 21 -21.93 19.04 -5.33
N SER A 22 -22.88 19.92 -5.65
CA SER A 22 -23.98 20.28 -4.75
C SER A 22 -25.03 19.16 -4.60
N GLN A 23 -25.30 18.40 -5.67
CA GLN A 23 -26.21 17.24 -5.64
C GLN A 23 -25.58 16.00 -4.98
N THR A 24 -24.27 15.82 -5.09
CA THR A 24 -23.55 14.74 -4.39
C THR A 24 -23.40 15.03 -2.89
N ALA A 25 -23.24 16.30 -2.50
CA ALA A 25 -23.19 16.71 -1.11
C ALA A 25 -24.52 16.46 -0.36
N SER A 26 -25.67 16.59 -1.04
CA SER A 26 -26.99 16.33 -0.45
C SER A 26 -27.37 14.84 -0.39
N MET A 27 -26.74 13.96 -1.18
CA MET A 27 -26.90 12.51 -1.07
C MET A 27 -26.09 11.87 0.07
N ASN A 28 -25.01 12.53 0.54
CA ASN A 28 -24.19 11.99 1.63
C ASN A 28 -24.85 12.11 3.03
N SER A 29 -25.93 12.88 3.18
CA SER A 29 -26.61 13.04 4.47
C SER A 29 -27.63 11.94 4.79
N SER A 30 -27.94 11.04 3.85
CA SER A 30 -28.98 10.02 4.01
C SER A 30 -28.48 8.59 4.31
N MET A 31 -27.17 8.39 4.52
CA MET A 31 -26.56 7.06 4.74
C MET A 31 -26.20 6.77 6.21
N ALA A 32 -26.85 7.41 7.18
CA ALA A 32 -26.62 7.08 8.59
C ALA A 32 -27.25 5.71 8.93
N PHE A 33 -26.46 4.80 9.50
CA PHE A 33 -26.97 3.52 9.96
C PHE A 33 -27.96 3.71 11.12
N SER A 34 -28.94 2.81 11.21
CA SER A 34 -29.88 2.81 12.32
C SER A 34 -29.16 2.48 13.64
N ARG A 35 -29.71 2.93 14.76
CA ARG A 35 -29.14 2.62 16.09
C ARG A 35 -29.06 1.11 16.35
N SER A 36 -30.02 0.33 15.85
CA SER A 36 -30.00 -1.13 15.99
C SER A 36 -28.84 -1.75 15.20
N ASN A 37 -28.57 -1.25 13.98
CA ASN A 37 -27.46 -1.71 13.17
C ASN A 37 -26.12 -1.43 13.86
N GLU A 38 -25.95 -0.24 14.42
CA GLU A 38 -24.73 0.11 15.17
C GLU A 38 -24.53 -0.75 16.42
N ARG A 39 -25.59 -1.00 17.21
CA ARG A 39 -25.50 -1.87 18.40
C ARG A 39 -25.13 -3.30 18.03
N GLU A 40 -25.71 -3.83 16.95
CA GLU A 40 -25.38 -5.16 16.47
C GLU A 40 -23.93 -5.22 15.96
N ALA A 41 -23.50 -4.22 15.18
CA ALA A 41 -22.14 -4.10 14.68
C ALA A 41 -21.12 -4.00 15.83
N ASP A 42 -21.39 -3.20 16.87
CA ASP A 42 -20.51 -3.06 18.04
C ASP A 42 -20.41 -4.39 18.80
N ARG A 43 -21.55 -5.07 19.01
CA ARG A 43 -21.60 -6.37 19.70
C ARG A 43 -20.81 -7.44 18.96
N VAL A 44 -21.09 -7.63 17.67
CA VAL A 44 -20.41 -8.64 16.83
C VAL A 44 -18.95 -8.24 16.62
N GLY A 45 -18.66 -6.96 16.43
CA GLY A 45 -17.31 -6.42 16.29
C GLY A 45 -16.43 -6.69 17.51
N MET A 46 -16.94 -6.52 18.73
CA MET A 46 -16.20 -6.89 19.96
C MET A 46 -15.93 -8.39 20.06
N GLN A 47 -16.86 -9.23 19.62
CA GLN A 47 -16.65 -10.68 19.61
C GLN A 47 -15.53 -11.06 18.64
N ILE A 48 -15.56 -10.54 17.42
CA ILE A 48 -14.53 -10.75 16.40
C ILE A 48 -13.19 -10.21 16.89
N MET A 49 -13.15 -9.00 17.46
CA MET A 49 -11.94 -8.39 18.02
C MET A 49 -11.30 -9.28 19.08
N THR A 50 -12.11 -9.82 20.00
CA THR A 50 -11.63 -10.71 21.07
C THR A 50 -11.12 -12.04 20.50
N GLN A 51 -11.84 -12.64 19.55
CA GLN A 51 -11.44 -13.89 18.89
C GLN A 51 -10.14 -13.73 18.07
N ALA A 52 -9.93 -12.57 17.46
CA ALA A 52 -8.70 -12.21 16.76
C ALA A 52 -7.54 -11.86 17.72
N GLY A 53 -7.77 -11.87 19.04
CA GLY A 53 -6.75 -11.64 20.06
C GLY A 53 -6.49 -10.16 20.38
N TYR A 54 -7.30 -9.24 19.89
CA TYR A 54 -7.22 -7.82 20.24
C TYR A 54 -7.92 -7.52 21.58
N ASP A 55 -7.57 -6.40 22.22
CA ASP A 55 -8.19 -5.99 23.49
C ASP A 55 -9.58 -5.37 23.23
N PRO A 56 -10.68 -6.01 23.68
CA PRO A 56 -12.02 -5.47 23.48
C PRO A 56 -12.26 -4.12 24.15
N ARG A 57 -11.43 -3.76 25.15
CA ARG A 57 -11.46 -2.44 25.78
C ARG A 57 -10.92 -1.34 24.85
N ALA A 58 -10.30 -1.68 23.72
CA ALA A 58 -9.87 -0.70 22.72
C ALA A 58 -11.05 -0.04 22.01
N MET A 59 -12.18 -0.74 21.82
CA MET A 59 -13.38 -0.17 21.19
C MET A 59 -13.96 1.03 21.97
N PRO A 60 -14.28 0.93 23.27
CA PRO A 60 -14.79 2.08 24.02
C PRO A 60 -13.76 3.21 24.13
N ARG A 61 -12.45 2.91 24.20
CA ARG A 61 -11.40 3.94 24.15
C ARG A 61 -11.43 4.68 22.82
N PHE A 62 -11.51 3.97 21.71
CA PHE A 62 -11.63 4.56 20.38
C PHE A 62 -12.88 5.44 20.25
N PHE A 63 -14.04 4.97 20.72
CA PHE A 63 -15.27 5.77 20.75
C PHE A 63 -15.13 7.05 21.57
N ALA A 64 -14.50 6.97 22.74
CA ALA A 64 -14.23 8.15 23.57
C ALA A 64 -13.32 9.16 22.85
N THR A 65 -12.22 8.69 22.24
CA THR A 65 -11.30 9.53 21.46
C THR A 65 -12.01 10.20 20.27
N MET A 66 -12.81 9.44 19.52
CA MET A 66 -13.55 9.97 18.37
C MET A 66 -14.65 10.94 18.78
N ASN A 67 -15.35 10.70 19.90
CA ASN A 67 -16.35 11.62 20.43
C ASN A 67 -15.70 12.94 20.84
N GLN A 68 -14.57 12.88 21.56
CA GLN A 68 -13.80 14.06 21.93
C GLN A 68 -13.31 14.84 20.71
N GLN A 69 -12.72 14.16 19.73
CA GLN A 69 -12.24 14.81 18.50
C GLN A 69 -13.38 15.43 17.70
N SER A 70 -14.54 14.77 17.63
CA SER A 70 -15.70 15.30 16.92
C SER A 70 -16.25 16.56 17.58
N GLN A 71 -16.26 16.61 18.91
CA GLN A 71 -16.65 17.82 19.65
C GLN A 71 -15.67 18.96 19.40
N LEU A 72 -14.36 18.69 19.45
CA LEU A 72 -13.33 19.70 19.14
C LEU A 72 -13.48 20.22 17.71
N ASN A 73 -13.62 19.33 16.72
CA ASN A 73 -13.79 19.71 15.32
C ASN A 73 -15.09 20.52 15.11
N GLN A 74 -16.18 20.21 15.80
CA GLN A 74 -17.42 20.98 15.73
C GLN A 74 -17.24 22.39 16.30
N VAL A 75 -16.56 22.53 17.44
CA VAL A 75 -16.27 23.83 18.05
C VAL A 75 -15.35 24.67 17.17
N GLU A 76 -14.37 24.04 16.52
CA GLU A 76 -13.42 24.71 15.62
C GLU A 76 -13.96 24.87 14.18
N ASN A 77 -15.22 24.49 13.93
CA ASN A 77 -15.87 24.47 12.61
C ASN A 77 -15.04 23.76 11.52
N GLN A 78 -14.33 22.69 11.92
CA GLN A 78 -13.51 21.84 11.08
C GLN A 78 -14.30 20.63 10.56
N PHE A 79 -13.75 20.00 9.52
CA PHE A 79 -14.36 18.83 8.90
C PHE A 79 -14.48 17.66 9.87
N LEU A 80 -15.70 17.17 10.08
CA LEU A 80 -15.94 15.93 10.80
C LEU A 80 -15.50 14.73 9.96
N PRO A 81 -14.78 13.75 10.54
CA PRO A 81 -14.46 12.50 9.85
C PRO A 81 -15.73 11.89 9.24
N SER A 82 -15.66 11.44 7.98
CA SER A 82 -16.80 10.85 7.27
C SER A 82 -17.42 9.67 8.03
N PHE A 83 -16.60 8.90 8.75
CA PHE A 83 -17.04 7.80 9.61
C PHE A 83 -18.09 8.23 10.66
N VAL A 84 -17.89 9.35 11.36
CA VAL A 84 -18.80 9.80 12.43
C VAL A 84 -20.14 10.28 11.87
N ARG A 85 -20.17 10.67 10.58
CA ARG A 85 -21.40 11.05 9.88
C ARG A 85 -22.27 9.85 9.52
N SER A 86 -21.67 8.73 9.07
CA SER A 86 -22.42 7.50 8.75
C SER A 86 -22.65 6.59 9.96
N HIS A 87 -21.74 6.63 10.94
CA HIS A 87 -21.79 5.88 12.20
C HIS A 87 -21.79 6.85 13.41
N PRO A 88 -22.94 7.47 13.75
CA PRO A 88 -23.02 8.39 14.86
C PRO A 88 -22.60 7.73 16.18
N LEU A 89 -21.65 8.36 16.88
CA LEU A 89 -21.25 7.95 18.23
C LEU A 89 -22.24 8.53 19.24
N SER A 90 -22.72 7.70 20.16
CA SER A 90 -23.61 8.12 21.24
C SER A 90 -23.05 7.71 22.60
N ASN A 91 -23.41 8.44 23.65
CA ASN A 91 -23.05 8.09 25.03
C ASN A 91 -23.58 6.71 25.43
N GLU A 92 -24.72 6.31 24.86
CA GLU A 92 -25.30 4.98 25.03
C GLU A 92 -24.37 3.89 24.49
N ARG A 93 -23.86 4.04 23.25
CA ARG A 93 -22.89 3.10 22.66
C ARG A 93 -21.60 3.03 23.46
N LEU A 94 -21.09 4.17 23.93
CA LEU A 94 -19.91 4.20 24.79
C LEU A 94 -20.14 3.45 26.09
N SER A 95 -21.27 3.67 26.77
CA SER A 95 -21.61 2.98 28.02
C SER A 95 -21.81 1.47 27.81
N GLU A 96 -22.52 1.07 26.75
CA GLU A 96 -22.76 -0.34 26.43
C GLU A 96 -21.44 -1.06 26.10
N SER A 97 -20.59 -0.46 25.25
CA SER A 97 -19.29 -1.03 24.90
C SER A 97 -18.35 -1.13 26.11
N GLN A 98 -18.37 -0.15 27.03
CA GLN A 98 -17.64 -0.24 28.29
C GLN A 98 -18.11 -1.41 29.17
N SER A 99 -19.44 -1.54 29.36
CA SER A 99 -20.02 -2.64 30.14
C SER A 99 -19.67 -4.00 29.55
N ARG A 100 -19.78 -4.14 28.22
CA ARG A 100 -19.48 -5.40 27.53
C ARG A 100 -17.98 -5.72 27.53
N ALA A 101 -17.11 -4.72 27.39
CA ALA A 101 -15.67 -4.92 27.41
C ALA A 101 -15.17 -5.57 28.72
N GLN A 102 -15.86 -5.33 29.84
CA GLN A 102 -15.55 -5.94 31.14
C GLN A 102 -15.88 -7.44 31.20
N GLN A 103 -16.77 -7.93 30.34
CA GLN A 103 -17.16 -9.34 30.28
C GLN A 103 -16.14 -10.21 29.54
N TYR A 104 -15.23 -9.59 28.78
CA TYR A 104 -14.21 -10.30 28.03
C TYR A 104 -12.90 -10.44 28.82
N PRO A 105 -12.13 -11.53 28.59
CA PRO A 105 -10.81 -11.70 29.17
C PRO A 105 -9.89 -10.51 28.91
N ALA A 106 -9.00 -10.22 29.86
CA ALA A 106 -7.91 -9.28 29.63
C ALA A 106 -6.81 -9.94 28.81
N LEU A 107 -6.17 -9.17 27.93
CA LEU A 107 -4.93 -9.61 27.30
C LEU A 107 -3.84 -9.73 28.37
N SER A 108 -2.97 -10.73 28.24
CA SER A 108 -1.76 -10.82 29.04
C SER A 108 -0.85 -9.60 28.80
N LEU A 109 -0.02 -9.24 29.78
CA LEU A 109 0.92 -8.11 29.66
C LEU A 109 1.82 -8.25 28.43
N SER A 110 2.27 -9.45 28.10
CA SER A 110 3.11 -9.70 26.92
C SER A 110 2.37 -9.48 25.59
N GLN A 111 1.08 -9.81 25.51
CA GLN A 111 0.24 -9.49 24.34
C GLN A 111 0.05 -7.97 24.19
N GLN A 112 -0.22 -7.28 25.30
CA GLN A 112 -0.38 -5.83 25.30
C GLN A 112 0.90 -5.13 24.82
N GLN A 113 2.05 -5.53 25.35
CA GLN A 113 3.36 -5.01 24.94
C GLN A 113 3.66 -5.26 23.46
N ARG A 114 3.35 -6.45 22.93
CA ARG A 114 3.51 -6.76 21.50
C ARG A 114 2.64 -5.87 20.61
N HIS A 115 1.38 -5.68 20.96
CA HIS A 115 0.48 -4.79 20.21
C HIS A 115 0.92 -3.33 20.29
N GLN A 116 1.38 -2.87 21.45
CA GLN A 116 1.91 -1.53 21.63
C GLN A 116 3.16 -1.29 20.78
N ALA A 117 4.10 -2.25 20.76
CA ALA A 117 5.29 -2.16 19.93
C ALA A 117 4.96 -2.15 18.43
N LEU A 118 4.02 -3.00 17.98
CA LEU A 118 3.56 -2.99 16.60
C LEU A 118 2.87 -1.66 16.24
N PHE A 119 2.01 -1.15 17.12
CA PHE A 119 1.35 0.13 16.92
C PHE A 119 2.36 1.28 16.85
N ASP A 120 3.37 1.31 17.71
CA ASP A 120 4.44 2.30 17.69
C ASP A 120 5.17 2.33 16.34
N LEU A 121 5.52 1.16 15.80
CA LEU A 121 6.14 1.03 14.49
C LEU A 121 5.24 1.55 13.36
N LEU A 122 3.98 1.10 13.33
CA LEU A 122 3.03 1.47 12.28
C LEU A 122 2.68 2.97 12.35
N TYR A 123 2.43 3.49 13.54
CA TYR A 123 2.12 4.90 13.77
C TYR A 123 3.22 5.78 13.20
N TRP A 124 4.47 5.57 13.63
CA TRP A 124 5.58 6.40 13.17
C TRP A 124 5.93 6.19 11.71
N ARG A 125 5.74 4.97 11.17
CA ARG A 125 5.88 4.72 9.74
C ARG A 125 4.87 5.55 8.95
N VAL A 126 3.60 5.54 9.34
CA VAL A 126 2.55 6.35 8.68
C VAL A 126 2.85 7.85 8.81
N GLN A 127 3.28 8.31 9.99
CA GLN A 127 3.61 9.72 10.20
C GLN A 127 4.73 10.20 9.27
N VAL A 128 5.81 9.41 9.10
CA VAL A 128 6.91 9.81 8.22
C VAL A 128 6.56 9.65 6.74
N THR A 129 5.97 8.52 6.32
CA THR A 129 5.66 8.30 4.89
C THR A 129 4.52 9.18 4.40
N GLY A 130 3.61 9.56 5.30
CA GLY A 130 2.55 10.53 5.04
C GLY A 130 3.02 11.99 5.11
N LYS A 131 4.31 12.24 5.42
CA LYS A 131 4.89 13.58 5.58
C LYS A 131 4.17 14.43 6.64
N HIS A 132 3.67 13.78 7.69
CA HIS A 132 3.00 14.44 8.81
C HIS A 132 3.95 14.73 9.99
N ALA A 133 5.19 14.21 9.95
CA ALA A 133 6.19 14.42 11.00
C ALA A 133 7.31 15.37 10.57
N SER A 134 7.71 16.25 11.50
CA SER A 134 8.91 17.09 11.39
C SER A 134 10.14 16.42 12.01
N GLU A 135 11.34 16.92 11.69
CA GLU A 135 12.58 16.48 12.37
C GLU A 135 12.48 16.62 13.88
N VAL A 136 11.96 17.75 14.38
CA VAL A 136 11.84 18.01 15.83
C VAL A 136 10.92 16.98 16.49
N THR A 137 9.81 16.66 15.84
CA THR A 137 8.86 15.64 16.31
C THR A 137 9.54 14.27 16.38
N LEU A 138 10.22 13.86 15.30
CA LEU A 138 10.87 12.56 15.20
C LEU A 138 12.05 12.41 16.17
N THR A 139 12.93 13.42 16.25
CA THR A 139 14.09 13.43 17.16
C THR A 139 13.66 13.40 18.63
N THR A 140 12.58 14.11 18.98
CA THR A 140 12.03 14.08 20.34
C THR A 140 11.43 12.71 20.67
N ALA A 141 10.61 12.16 19.76
CA ALA A 141 9.96 10.87 19.98
C ALA A 141 10.95 9.69 19.97
N ALA A 142 12.00 9.74 19.14
CA ALA A 142 13.02 8.70 19.02
C ALA A 142 13.80 8.43 20.32
N LYS A 143 13.73 9.34 21.30
CA LYS A 143 14.29 9.12 22.65
C LYS A 143 13.61 7.97 23.39
N ASN A 144 12.32 7.76 23.16
CA ASN A 144 11.49 6.81 23.91
C ASN A 144 10.72 5.82 23.02
N SER A 145 10.78 5.96 21.69
CA SER A 145 10.05 5.14 20.72
C SER A 145 10.99 4.57 19.67
N LEU A 146 10.99 3.24 19.53
CA LEU A 146 11.78 2.55 18.50
C LEU A 146 11.18 2.76 17.11
N GLY A 147 9.85 2.86 17.00
CA GLY A 147 9.17 3.23 15.77
C GLY A 147 9.56 4.63 15.30
N ALA A 148 9.60 5.61 16.21
CA ALA A 148 10.08 6.95 15.90
C ALA A 148 11.55 6.96 15.50
N LYS A 149 12.38 6.11 16.12
CA LYS A 149 13.80 5.97 15.76
C LYS A 149 13.97 5.44 14.33
N LEU A 150 13.20 4.41 13.94
CA LEU A 150 13.17 3.94 12.55
C LEU A 150 12.64 5.00 11.57
N ALA A 151 11.58 5.70 11.95
CA ALA A 151 11.01 6.77 11.15
C ALA A 151 11.99 7.95 10.98
N LEU A 152 12.76 8.28 12.01
CA LEU A 152 13.82 9.29 11.94
C LEU A 152 14.94 8.87 10.98
N MET A 153 15.38 7.60 11.04
CA MET A 153 16.35 7.06 10.09
C MET A 153 15.84 7.19 8.64
N HIS A 154 14.58 6.82 8.40
CA HIS A 154 13.94 6.96 7.10
C HIS A 154 13.91 8.42 6.64
N TRP A 155 13.48 9.33 7.52
CA TRP A 155 13.40 10.76 7.24
C TRP A 155 14.75 11.34 6.86
N TYR A 156 15.82 11.03 7.62
CA TYR A 156 17.17 11.48 7.26
C TYR A 156 17.63 10.93 5.91
N GLY A 157 17.26 9.70 5.56
CA GLY A 157 17.49 9.12 4.24
C GLY A 157 16.82 9.94 3.13
N GLU A 158 15.53 10.26 3.26
CA GLU A 158 14.80 11.07 2.28
C GLU A 158 15.34 12.50 2.15
N GLN A 159 15.88 13.07 3.23
CA GLN A 159 16.56 14.38 3.20
C GLN A 159 18.02 14.31 2.72
N GLN A 160 18.49 13.16 2.24
CA GLN A 160 19.88 12.90 1.82
C GLN A 160 20.93 13.17 2.93
N ARG A 161 20.51 13.20 4.20
CA ARG A 161 21.38 13.34 5.38
C ARG A 161 21.92 11.97 5.80
N PHE A 162 22.65 11.32 4.91
CA PHE A 162 23.07 9.93 5.07
C PHE A 162 23.95 9.70 6.31
N THR A 163 24.79 10.67 6.68
CA THR A 163 25.60 10.60 7.90
C THR A 163 24.72 10.48 9.15
N ASP A 164 23.64 11.25 9.22
CA ASP A 164 22.73 11.22 10.38
C ASP A 164 21.86 9.96 10.37
N ALA A 165 21.38 9.53 9.19
CA ALA A 165 20.68 8.26 9.04
C ALA A 165 21.54 7.07 9.51
N ASN A 166 22.82 7.04 9.12
CA ASN A 166 23.76 5.98 9.51
C ASN A 166 24.10 6.01 11.01
N LYS A 167 24.10 7.20 11.66
CA LYS A 167 24.20 7.28 13.13
C LYS A 167 23.00 6.62 13.80
N VAL A 168 21.79 6.93 13.35
CA VAL A 168 20.56 6.31 13.89
C VAL A 168 20.58 4.79 13.66
N LEU A 169 21.03 4.32 12.49
CA LEU A 169 21.20 2.90 12.21
C LEU A 169 22.21 2.25 13.17
N ALA A 170 23.33 2.90 13.48
CA ALA A 170 24.31 2.40 14.43
C ALA A 170 23.72 2.25 15.84
N GLU A 171 22.91 3.23 16.29
CA GLU A 171 22.17 3.13 17.56
C GLU A 171 21.17 1.96 17.56
N ILE A 172 20.46 1.74 16.46
CA ILE A 172 19.55 0.60 16.32
C ILE A 172 20.33 -0.72 16.37
N ASN A 173 21.48 -0.80 15.71
CA ASN A 173 22.35 -1.98 15.70
C ASN A 173 22.93 -2.31 17.08
N ALA A 174 23.09 -1.31 17.94
CA ALA A 174 23.53 -1.47 19.33
C ALA A 174 22.41 -1.98 20.27
N LEU A 175 21.15 -2.04 19.82
CA LEU A 175 20.07 -2.62 20.62
C LEU A 175 20.27 -4.13 20.81
N SER A 176 19.66 -4.66 21.88
CA SER A 176 19.66 -6.10 22.13
C SER A 176 19.08 -6.88 20.94
N SER A 177 19.51 -8.13 20.77
CA SER A 177 19.01 -9.01 19.70
C SER A 177 17.48 -9.12 19.70
N THR A 178 16.88 -9.21 20.90
CA THR A 178 15.42 -9.29 21.06
C THR A 178 14.72 -8.01 20.58
N GLN A 179 15.25 -6.83 20.94
CA GLN A 179 14.71 -5.56 20.47
C GLN A 179 14.85 -5.41 18.96
N ARG A 180 16.01 -5.74 18.39
CA ARG A 180 16.21 -5.68 16.92
C ARG A 180 15.27 -6.63 16.19
N GLN A 181 15.10 -7.85 16.68
CA GLN A 181 14.18 -8.81 16.07
C GLN A 181 12.73 -8.29 16.08
N SER A 182 12.32 -7.56 17.12
CA SER A 182 10.98 -6.97 17.19
C SER A 182 10.71 -5.87 16.15
N LEU A 183 11.77 -5.35 15.51
CA LEU A 183 11.68 -4.36 14.44
C LEU A 183 11.60 -4.97 13.04
N GLU A 184 11.91 -6.25 12.88
CA GLU A 184 11.88 -6.90 11.57
C GLU A 184 10.45 -7.26 11.14
N PRO A 185 10.14 -7.22 9.83
CA PRO A 185 11.04 -6.89 8.71
C PRO A 185 11.16 -5.39 8.40
N LEU A 186 10.51 -4.52 9.18
CA LEU A 186 10.45 -3.08 8.89
C LEU A 186 11.82 -2.41 8.98
N LEU A 187 12.68 -2.83 9.92
CA LEU A 187 14.07 -2.38 9.99
C LEU A 187 14.80 -2.65 8.67
N SER A 188 14.77 -3.89 8.17
CA SER A 188 15.44 -4.24 6.92
C SER A 188 14.87 -3.51 5.70
N ILE A 189 13.55 -3.35 5.62
CA ILE A 189 12.90 -2.53 4.56
C ILE A 189 13.37 -1.07 4.64
N THR A 190 13.46 -0.50 5.85
CA THR A 190 13.88 0.89 6.01
C THR A 190 15.37 1.05 5.71
N HIS A 191 16.19 0.08 6.10
CA HIS A 191 17.61 0.05 5.78
C HIS A 191 17.85 -0.12 4.27
N SER A 192 17.10 -0.98 3.59
CA SER A 192 17.20 -1.13 2.13
C SER A 192 16.82 0.16 1.40
N GLN A 193 15.83 0.90 1.90
CA GLN A 193 15.49 2.24 1.37
C GLN A 193 16.64 3.22 1.54
N LEU A 194 17.26 3.28 2.72
CA LEU A 194 18.44 4.12 2.95
C LEU A 194 19.61 3.76 2.02
N LEU A 195 19.91 2.47 1.85
CA LEU A 195 20.94 2.00 0.92
C LEU A 195 20.60 2.37 -0.52
N SER A 196 19.32 2.30 -0.89
CA SER A 196 18.85 2.68 -2.21
C SER A 196 19.07 4.17 -2.48
N GLU A 197 18.73 5.04 -1.53
CA GLU A 197 18.97 6.50 -1.63
C GLU A 197 20.48 6.83 -1.69
N GLN A 198 21.34 5.99 -1.09
CA GLN A 198 22.81 6.09 -1.19
C GLN A 198 23.37 5.54 -2.52
N GLY A 199 22.53 5.03 -3.42
CA GLY A 199 22.96 4.40 -4.68
C GLY A 199 23.54 2.99 -4.51
N LYS A 200 23.48 2.39 -3.32
CA LYS A 200 24.06 1.08 -3.00
C LYS A 200 23.10 -0.06 -3.37
N MET A 201 22.84 -0.20 -4.68
CA MET A 201 21.82 -1.12 -5.21
C MET A 201 22.07 -2.59 -4.87
N GLN A 202 23.32 -3.08 -4.97
CA GLN A 202 23.60 -4.50 -4.68
C GLN A 202 23.35 -4.81 -3.19
N GLN A 203 23.80 -3.95 -2.28
CA GLN A 203 23.55 -4.11 -0.85
C GLN A 203 22.06 -4.03 -0.52
N THR A 204 21.30 -3.21 -1.24
CA THR A 204 19.84 -3.13 -1.13
C THR A 204 19.20 -4.49 -1.46
N VAL A 205 19.62 -5.12 -2.55
CA VAL A 205 19.16 -6.46 -2.95
C VAL A 205 19.55 -7.49 -1.89
N ASP A 206 20.81 -7.50 -1.44
CA ASP A 206 21.31 -8.50 -0.49
C ASP A 206 20.54 -8.48 0.84
N VAL A 207 20.26 -7.28 1.38
CA VAL A 207 19.45 -7.10 2.60
C VAL A 207 18.05 -7.67 2.39
N LEU A 208 17.37 -7.32 1.30
CA LEU A 208 16.00 -7.76 1.03
C LEU A 208 15.91 -9.25 0.71
N GLU A 209 16.87 -9.82 -0.04
CA GLU A 209 16.93 -11.26 -0.31
C GLU A 209 17.10 -12.06 0.97
N SER A 210 17.97 -11.59 1.88
CA SER A 210 18.18 -12.26 3.17
C SER A 210 16.89 -12.32 4.00
N GLN A 211 16.12 -11.24 4.03
CA GLN A 211 14.86 -11.18 4.77
C GLN A 211 13.73 -11.93 4.07
N GLN A 212 13.64 -11.88 2.74
CA GLN A 212 12.62 -12.61 1.98
C GLN A 212 12.76 -14.13 2.18
N ARG A 213 13.98 -14.65 2.41
CA ARG A 213 14.19 -16.07 2.76
C ARG A 213 13.61 -16.44 4.13
N LEU A 214 13.61 -15.51 5.08
CA LEU A 214 13.04 -15.72 6.43
C LEU A 214 11.53 -15.53 6.45
N TYR A 215 11.00 -14.66 5.59
CA TYR A 215 9.58 -14.32 5.50
C TYR A 215 9.04 -14.48 4.06
N PRO A 216 9.05 -15.71 3.49
CA PRO A 216 8.68 -15.95 2.09
C PRO A 216 7.23 -15.56 1.74
N GLU A 217 6.34 -15.53 2.73
CA GLU A 217 4.93 -15.17 2.63
C GLU A 217 4.68 -13.65 2.58
N ARG A 218 5.66 -12.85 3.00
CA ARG A 218 5.51 -11.39 3.09
C ARG A 218 5.54 -10.75 1.70
N ARG A 219 4.36 -10.32 1.27
CA ARG A 219 4.14 -9.61 -0.01
C ARG A 219 4.95 -8.32 -0.12
N ASP A 220 5.02 -7.54 0.96
CA ASP A 220 5.73 -6.26 1.01
C ASP A 220 7.23 -6.41 0.74
N LEU A 221 7.90 -7.37 1.39
CA LEU A 221 9.30 -7.69 1.12
C LEU A 221 9.52 -8.09 -0.35
N ARG A 222 8.59 -8.89 -0.90
CA ARG A 222 8.70 -9.36 -2.28
C ARG A 222 8.61 -8.22 -3.29
N LEU A 223 7.74 -7.24 -3.03
CA LEU A 223 7.62 -6.03 -3.85
C LEU A 223 8.87 -5.16 -3.75
N TYR A 224 9.38 -4.88 -2.54
CA TYR A 224 10.60 -4.08 -2.37
C TYR A 224 11.81 -4.77 -3.00
N LEU A 225 11.93 -6.10 -2.88
CA LEU A 225 12.99 -6.87 -3.52
C LEU A 225 12.90 -6.81 -5.05
N ALA A 226 11.70 -6.97 -5.61
CA ALA A 226 11.50 -6.86 -7.05
C ALA A 226 11.81 -5.44 -7.59
N GLU A 227 11.48 -4.41 -6.83
CA GLU A 227 11.87 -3.03 -7.14
C GLU A 227 13.41 -2.87 -7.14
N ALA A 228 14.08 -3.34 -6.08
CA ALA A 228 15.54 -3.30 -5.98
C ALA A 228 16.23 -4.09 -7.11
N LEU A 229 15.70 -5.26 -7.47
CA LEU A 229 16.18 -6.05 -8.62
C LEU A 229 15.97 -5.32 -9.95
N THR A 230 14.83 -4.65 -10.13
CA THR A 230 14.58 -3.85 -11.32
C THR A 230 15.56 -2.68 -11.43
N ASN A 231 15.78 -1.97 -10.32
CA ASN A 231 16.68 -0.82 -10.26
C ASN A 231 18.16 -1.22 -10.42
N SER A 232 18.54 -2.43 -9.97
CA SER A 232 19.87 -3.01 -10.15
C SER A 232 20.10 -3.70 -11.51
N ASN A 233 19.28 -3.41 -12.52
CA ASN A 233 19.36 -4.02 -13.87
C ASN A 233 19.19 -5.55 -13.90
N GLN A 234 18.44 -6.11 -12.96
CA GLN A 234 18.05 -7.54 -12.91
C GLN A 234 16.53 -7.75 -13.11
N PRO A 235 15.91 -7.18 -14.17
CA PRO A 235 14.45 -7.20 -14.33
C PRO A 235 13.86 -8.60 -14.52
N ILE A 236 14.61 -9.57 -15.05
CA ILE A 236 14.13 -10.95 -15.20
C ILE A 236 13.90 -11.61 -13.82
N LYS A 237 14.81 -11.39 -12.87
CA LYS A 237 14.63 -11.88 -11.49
C LYS A 237 13.44 -11.20 -10.82
N ALA A 238 13.28 -9.88 -11.03
CA ALA A 238 12.11 -9.16 -10.55
C ALA A 238 10.80 -9.74 -11.09
N GLN A 239 10.72 -10.03 -12.40
CA GLN A 239 9.54 -10.67 -13.01
C GLN A 239 9.23 -12.03 -12.38
N ALA A 240 10.25 -12.86 -12.13
CA ALA A 240 10.06 -14.17 -11.51
C ALA A 240 9.46 -14.08 -10.10
N LEU A 241 9.83 -13.06 -9.33
CA LEU A 241 9.24 -12.81 -8.00
C LEU A 241 7.81 -12.28 -8.09
N LEU A 242 7.49 -11.45 -9.08
CA LEU A 242 6.22 -10.76 -9.14
C LEU A 242 5.08 -11.59 -9.74
N LYS A 243 5.36 -12.47 -10.71
CA LYS A 243 4.34 -13.31 -11.37
C LYS A 243 3.45 -14.09 -10.38
N PRO A 244 4.00 -14.78 -9.37
CA PRO A 244 3.17 -15.48 -8.38
C PRO A 244 2.21 -14.56 -7.62
N LEU A 245 2.58 -13.29 -7.37
CA LEU A 245 1.68 -12.35 -6.67
C LEU A 245 0.45 -12.05 -7.52
N THR A 246 0.63 -11.85 -8.82
CA THR A 246 -0.47 -11.57 -9.74
C THR A 246 -1.36 -12.78 -10.03
N GLU A 247 -0.81 -13.98 -9.92
CA GLU A 247 -1.58 -15.24 -10.05
C GLU A 247 -2.41 -15.52 -8.78
N GLN A 248 -1.83 -15.29 -7.60
CA GLN A 248 -2.49 -15.49 -6.30
C GLN A 248 -3.54 -14.40 -6.02
N GLN A 249 -3.23 -13.15 -6.33
CA GLN A 249 -4.11 -12.00 -6.13
C GLN A 249 -4.18 -11.18 -7.41
N PRO A 250 -5.07 -11.55 -8.37
CA PRO A 250 -5.21 -10.81 -9.61
C PRO A 250 -5.56 -9.33 -9.43
N SER A 251 -6.22 -8.96 -8.32
CA SER A 251 -6.55 -7.56 -8.01
C SER A 251 -5.39 -6.75 -7.44
N ASP A 252 -4.19 -7.34 -7.30
CA ASP A 252 -3.02 -6.66 -6.79
C ASP A 252 -2.41 -5.72 -7.82
N ARG A 253 -2.86 -4.47 -7.77
CA ARG A 253 -2.40 -3.40 -8.65
C ARG A 253 -0.91 -3.11 -8.54
N TYR A 254 -0.34 -3.15 -7.34
CA TYR A 254 1.08 -2.85 -7.15
C TYR A 254 1.95 -3.92 -7.81
N ALA A 255 1.57 -5.20 -7.70
CA ALA A 255 2.31 -6.27 -8.39
C ALA A 255 2.27 -6.10 -9.92
N TRP A 256 1.12 -5.72 -10.50
CA TRP A 256 1.01 -5.41 -11.93
C TRP A 256 1.87 -4.22 -12.35
N GLN A 257 1.84 -3.13 -11.57
CA GLN A 257 2.69 -1.96 -11.82
C GLN A 257 4.17 -2.31 -11.75
N SER A 258 4.60 -3.10 -10.75
CA SER A 258 5.99 -3.57 -10.65
C SER A 258 6.37 -4.48 -11.83
N LEU A 259 5.47 -5.34 -12.31
CA LEU A 259 5.72 -6.17 -13.51
C LEU A 259 5.86 -5.31 -14.76
N GLN A 260 5.02 -4.29 -14.91
CA GLN A 260 5.13 -3.32 -15.98
C GLN A 260 6.52 -2.66 -15.95
N LEU A 261 6.92 -2.09 -14.81
CA LEU A 261 8.21 -1.40 -14.66
C LEU A 261 9.41 -2.33 -14.95
N ALA A 262 9.36 -3.57 -14.46
CA ALA A 262 10.39 -4.56 -14.75
C ALA A 262 10.49 -4.88 -16.26
N ASN A 263 9.36 -4.93 -16.97
CA ASN A 263 9.35 -5.16 -18.41
C ASN A 263 9.80 -3.93 -19.20
N GLU A 264 9.42 -2.72 -18.79
CA GLU A 264 9.92 -1.48 -19.40
C GLU A 264 11.45 -1.36 -19.21
N LYS A 265 11.96 -1.73 -18.03
CA LYS A 265 13.40 -1.78 -17.76
C LYS A 265 14.07 -2.82 -18.66
N LEU A 266 13.55 -4.04 -18.73
CA LEU A 266 14.08 -5.11 -19.59
C LEU A 266 14.13 -4.68 -21.06
N ALA A 267 13.06 -4.06 -21.56
CA ALA A 267 12.98 -3.59 -22.95
C ALA A 267 14.06 -2.55 -23.28
N LYS A 268 14.41 -1.68 -22.32
CA LYS A 268 15.41 -0.63 -22.49
C LYS A 268 16.85 -1.13 -22.32
N THR A 269 17.09 -2.17 -21.52
CA THR A 269 18.45 -2.59 -21.15
C THR A 269 18.92 -3.87 -21.84
N THR A 270 18.01 -4.65 -22.44
CA THR A 270 18.40 -5.88 -23.14
C THR A 270 19.09 -5.57 -24.48
N THR A 271 20.06 -6.40 -24.85
CA THR A 271 20.71 -6.36 -26.17
C THR A 271 19.97 -7.19 -27.22
N SER A 272 18.98 -8.01 -26.81
CA SER A 272 18.19 -8.85 -27.73
C SER A 272 16.97 -8.07 -28.24
N PRO A 273 16.88 -7.76 -29.55
CA PRO A 273 15.70 -7.08 -30.11
C PRO A 273 14.41 -7.88 -29.90
N GLN A 274 14.49 -9.21 -29.96
CA GLN A 274 13.35 -10.09 -29.69
C GLN A 274 12.85 -9.93 -28.26
N LEU A 275 13.77 -9.97 -27.28
CA LEU A 275 13.41 -9.83 -25.89
C LEU A 275 12.86 -8.43 -25.61
N ALA A 276 13.41 -7.39 -26.25
CA ALA A 276 12.94 -6.02 -26.13
C ALA A 276 11.49 -5.86 -26.61
N ASN A 277 11.16 -6.45 -27.76
CA ASN A 277 9.80 -6.43 -28.30
C ASN A 277 8.81 -7.17 -27.39
N ILE A 278 9.16 -8.37 -26.94
CA ILE A 278 8.31 -9.17 -26.03
C ILE A 278 8.10 -8.43 -24.70
N ALA A 279 9.16 -7.85 -24.14
CA ALA A 279 9.07 -7.06 -22.91
C ALA A 279 8.18 -5.83 -23.10
N THR A 280 8.28 -5.14 -24.24
CA THR A 280 7.41 -3.99 -24.57
C THR A 280 5.93 -4.39 -24.62
N ILE A 281 5.61 -5.50 -25.28
CA ILE A 281 4.24 -6.03 -25.34
C ILE A 281 3.73 -6.39 -23.94
N ASN A 282 4.56 -7.08 -23.14
CA ASN A 282 4.19 -7.45 -21.78
C ASN A 282 4.00 -6.23 -20.86
N ALA A 283 4.82 -5.17 -21.02
CA ALA A 283 4.61 -3.92 -20.29
C ALA A 283 3.21 -3.33 -20.57
N LEU A 284 2.78 -3.32 -21.84
CA LEU A 284 1.44 -2.87 -22.22
C LEU A 284 0.32 -3.77 -21.65
N ARG A 285 0.51 -5.10 -21.66
CA ARG A 285 -0.42 -6.05 -21.05
C ARG A 285 -0.56 -5.82 -19.53
N TYR A 286 0.56 -5.69 -18.81
CA TYR A 286 0.53 -5.47 -17.36
C TYR A 286 -0.03 -4.08 -16.99
N ARG A 287 0.24 -3.05 -17.80
CA ARG A 287 -0.42 -1.75 -17.68
C ARG A 287 -1.94 -1.86 -17.82
N SER A 288 -2.42 -2.69 -18.75
CA SER A 288 -3.85 -2.95 -18.90
C SER A 288 -4.48 -3.57 -17.66
N TYR A 289 -3.82 -4.54 -17.01
CA TYR A 289 -4.31 -5.13 -15.76
C TYR A 289 -4.39 -4.11 -14.61
N ASP A 290 -3.39 -3.24 -14.41
CA ASP A 290 -3.52 -2.15 -13.44
C ASP A 290 -4.70 -1.23 -13.76
N GLN A 291 -4.87 -0.87 -15.03
CA GLN A 291 -5.97 -0.02 -15.47
C GLN A 291 -7.34 -0.67 -15.23
N LEU A 292 -7.49 -1.96 -15.53
CA LEU A 292 -8.69 -2.75 -15.25
C LEU A 292 -9.05 -2.69 -13.77
N TRP A 293 -8.11 -3.02 -12.88
CA TRP A 293 -8.36 -3.04 -11.43
C TRP A 293 -8.46 -1.64 -10.81
N ASN A 294 -8.17 -0.58 -11.57
CA ASN A 294 -8.46 0.81 -11.22
C ASN A 294 -9.79 1.32 -11.83
N GLY A 295 -10.61 0.45 -12.44
CA GLY A 295 -11.87 0.82 -13.09
C GLY A 295 -11.70 1.58 -14.43
N ARG A 296 -10.49 1.69 -14.97
CA ARG A 296 -10.17 2.39 -16.22
C ARG A 296 -10.29 1.45 -17.43
N TYR A 297 -11.47 0.89 -17.66
CA TYR A 297 -11.73 -0.14 -18.67
C TYR A 297 -11.33 0.29 -20.10
N GLU A 298 -11.64 1.53 -20.51
CA GLU A 298 -11.29 2.01 -21.85
C GLU A 298 -9.77 2.12 -22.03
N SER A 299 -9.07 2.66 -21.03
CA SER A 299 -7.61 2.73 -21.04
C SER A 299 -6.99 1.33 -21.11
N ALA A 300 -7.57 0.38 -20.37
CA ALA A 300 -7.13 -1.01 -20.37
C ALA A 300 -7.29 -1.66 -21.76
N LEU A 301 -8.42 -1.44 -22.44
CA LEU A 301 -8.66 -1.90 -23.81
C LEU A 301 -7.68 -1.25 -24.81
N THR A 302 -7.40 0.05 -24.66
CA THR A 302 -6.42 0.75 -25.49
C THR A 302 -5.03 0.16 -25.34
N SER A 303 -4.56 -0.07 -24.11
CA SER A 303 -3.24 -0.67 -23.85
C SER A 303 -3.13 -2.07 -24.47
N LEU A 304 -4.17 -2.92 -24.37
CA LEU A 304 -4.17 -4.24 -25.02
C LEU A 304 -4.27 -4.17 -26.54
N THR A 305 -4.98 -3.18 -27.08
CA THR A 305 -5.06 -2.98 -28.54
C THR A 305 -3.69 -2.60 -29.10
N GLN A 306 -2.94 -1.74 -28.38
CA GLN A 306 -1.54 -1.44 -28.72
C GLN A 306 -0.66 -2.69 -28.61
N ALA A 307 -0.80 -3.47 -27.52
CA ALA A 307 -0.07 -4.73 -27.36
C ALA A 307 -0.36 -5.72 -28.50
N LYS A 308 -1.62 -5.80 -28.94
CA LYS A 308 -2.08 -6.62 -30.06
C LYS A 308 -1.42 -6.20 -31.36
N GLN A 309 -1.47 -4.91 -31.71
CA GLN A 309 -0.86 -4.37 -32.93
C GLN A 309 0.64 -4.68 -32.98
N LEU A 310 1.36 -4.49 -31.87
CA LEU A 310 2.79 -4.84 -31.80
C LEU A 310 3.02 -6.35 -31.99
N THR A 311 2.14 -7.19 -31.43
CA THR A 311 2.25 -8.65 -31.57
C THR A 311 1.97 -9.12 -33.01
N GLU A 312 1.00 -8.50 -33.69
CA GLU A 312 0.70 -8.79 -35.11
C GLU A 312 1.87 -8.41 -36.01
N ASN A 313 2.53 -7.29 -35.75
CA ASN A 313 3.75 -6.89 -36.47
C ASN A 313 4.91 -7.86 -36.25
N LEU A 314 4.97 -8.60 -35.13
CA LEU A 314 5.99 -9.63 -34.92
C LEU A 314 5.75 -10.88 -35.77
N GLN A 315 4.51 -11.16 -36.19
CA GLN A 315 4.19 -12.34 -37.01
C GLN A 315 4.81 -12.30 -38.41
N THR A 316 5.13 -11.10 -38.90
CA THR A 316 5.75 -10.89 -40.22
C THR A 316 7.28 -10.93 -40.17
N THR A 317 7.87 -11.25 -39.02
CA THR A 317 9.33 -11.31 -38.80
C THR A 317 9.79 -12.73 -38.48
N GLU A 318 11.11 -12.96 -38.39
CA GLU A 318 11.70 -14.23 -37.91
C GLU A 318 11.22 -14.64 -36.49
N GLN A 319 10.55 -13.74 -35.77
CA GLN A 319 10.02 -13.94 -34.40
C GLN A 319 8.58 -14.48 -34.38
N ALA A 320 8.03 -14.93 -35.52
CA ALA A 320 6.65 -15.38 -35.67
C ALA A 320 6.23 -16.50 -34.69
N ASN A 321 7.15 -17.39 -34.34
CA ASN A 321 6.87 -18.52 -33.43
C ASN A 321 6.50 -18.06 -32.01
N SER A 322 7.12 -16.98 -31.52
CA SER A 322 6.79 -16.38 -30.21
C SER A 322 5.51 -15.54 -30.22
N ALA A 323 5.07 -15.07 -31.40
CA ALA A 323 3.94 -14.13 -31.53
C ALA A 323 2.56 -14.81 -31.40
N ARG A 324 2.42 -16.05 -31.88
CA ARG A 324 1.12 -16.79 -31.84
C ARG A 324 0.54 -16.97 -30.43
N PRO A 325 1.26 -17.54 -29.44
CA PRO A 325 0.71 -17.71 -28.09
C PRO A 325 0.43 -16.38 -27.40
N LEU A 326 1.25 -15.36 -27.67
CA LEU A 326 1.06 -14.02 -27.10
C LEU A 326 -0.21 -13.36 -27.63
N LEU A 327 -0.47 -13.47 -28.93
CA LEU A 327 -1.68 -12.94 -29.56
C LEU A 327 -2.95 -13.63 -29.03
N ALA A 328 -2.90 -14.95 -28.82
CA ALA A 328 -4.00 -15.69 -28.23
C ALA A 328 -4.32 -15.19 -26.81
N ASN A 329 -3.30 -14.99 -25.97
CA ASN A 329 -3.45 -14.43 -24.63
C ASN A 329 -4.05 -13.02 -24.67
N ILE A 330 -3.53 -12.12 -25.51
CA ILE A 330 -4.04 -10.74 -25.63
C ILE A 330 -5.50 -10.71 -26.08
N ASN A 331 -5.90 -11.58 -27.02
CA ASN A 331 -7.29 -11.66 -27.45
C ASN A 331 -8.22 -12.16 -26.32
N ALA A 332 -7.77 -13.12 -25.51
CA ALA A 332 -8.50 -13.57 -24.33
C ALA A 332 -8.64 -12.45 -23.29
N GLU A 333 -7.55 -11.71 -23.05
CA GLU A 333 -7.52 -10.54 -22.14
C GLU A 333 -8.49 -9.45 -22.61
N LEU A 334 -8.50 -9.11 -23.90
CA LEU A 334 -9.44 -8.15 -24.48
C LEU A 334 -10.89 -8.57 -24.25
N LYS A 335 -11.21 -9.86 -24.43
CA LYS A 335 -12.55 -10.40 -24.20
C LYS A 335 -12.94 -10.29 -22.72
N ALA A 336 -12.02 -10.61 -21.81
CA ALA A 336 -12.26 -10.52 -20.37
C ALA A 336 -12.53 -9.08 -19.93
N ILE A 337 -11.75 -8.10 -20.42
CA ILE A 337 -11.94 -6.69 -20.07
C ILE A 337 -13.24 -6.13 -20.64
N LYS A 338 -13.62 -6.50 -21.88
CA LYS A 338 -14.92 -6.13 -22.44
C LYS A 338 -16.07 -6.65 -21.57
N THR A 339 -15.99 -7.92 -21.18
CA THR A 339 -16.97 -8.53 -20.28
C THR A 339 -17.04 -7.76 -18.95
N ALA A 340 -15.89 -7.48 -18.32
CA ALA A 340 -15.86 -6.74 -17.06
C ALA A 340 -16.43 -5.30 -17.18
N LYS A 341 -16.24 -4.65 -18.32
CA LYS A 341 -16.81 -3.32 -18.63
C LYS A 341 -18.33 -3.36 -18.76
N ASP A 342 -18.90 -4.44 -19.28
CA ASP A 342 -20.33 -4.59 -19.50
C ASP A 342 -21.09 -4.90 -18.19
N PHE A 343 -20.43 -5.58 -17.23
CA PHE A 343 -20.98 -5.95 -15.92
C PHE A 343 -20.53 -5.00 -14.79
N LYS A 344 -20.32 -3.71 -15.07
CA LYS A 344 -19.95 -2.72 -14.04
C LYS A 344 -20.88 -2.85 -12.81
N PRO A 345 -20.32 -2.95 -11.59
CA PRO A 345 -21.13 -2.96 -10.37
C PRO A 345 -21.88 -1.66 -10.16
#